data_AF-A0A8B8C0E3-F1
#
_entry.id   AF-A0A8B8C0E3-F1
#
_cell.length_a   1.000
_cell.length_b   1.000
_cell.length_c   1.000
_cell.angle_alpha   90.00
_cell.angle_beta   90.00
_cell.angle_gamma   90.00
#
_symmetry.space_group_name_H-M   'P 1'
#
loop_
_entity.id
_entity.type
_entity.pdbx_description
1 polymer ?
#
loop_
_entity_poly.entity_id
_entity_poly.type
_entity_poly.pdbx_seq_one_letter_code
_entity_poly.pdbx_strand_id
1 'polypeptide(L)'
;MTGIVKGNNSLDVLFDFLSRKLSPSDMSIFCTHLLRETQMAETSRSRTNPSDTYFRILYNWRCKEPSIDHKDKLREIFSAMERQDLIDEMEGFSVEQFVYTGLIVGPEESIDTVDFMAIASRLGAMYYHVVRFLGIEQRTIDQIEADYTSMKEQIYQCLLTIKRMKPGLTRQNFCDALYYAEHADVIETLNSKWKGS
;
A
#
# COMPACT_ATOMS: atom_id res chain seq x y z
N MET A 1 10.48 3.89 22.89
CA MET A 1 11.33 3.62 21.72
C MET A 1 10.91 2.29 21.13
N THR A 2 9.88 2.31 20.28
CA THR A 2 9.40 1.13 19.55
C THR A 2 10.04 1.18 18.16
N GLY A 3 10.94 0.22 17.92
CA GLY A 3 11.72 0.14 16.70
C GLY A 3 10.83 -0.18 15.49
N ILE A 4 10.77 0.75 14.55
CA ILE A 4 10.36 0.47 13.18
C ILE A 4 11.43 -0.48 12.61
N VAL A 5 11.00 -1.69 12.27
CA VAL A 5 11.84 -2.70 11.61
C VAL A 5 12.35 -2.13 10.29
N LYS A 6 13.61 -1.71 10.27
CA LYS A 6 14.36 -1.38 9.05
C LYS A 6 14.63 -2.66 8.26
N GLY A 7 14.40 -2.59 6.95
CA GLY A 7 15.00 -3.50 5.97
C GLY A 7 14.08 -4.59 5.43
N ASN A 8 13.10 -4.20 4.59
CA ASN A 8 12.78 -4.85 3.30
C ASN A 8 11.47 -4.32 2.68
N ASN A 9 10.59 -3.68 3.46
CA ASN A 9 9.32 -3.12 2.99
C ASN A 9 9.33 -1.62 2.66
N SER A 10 10.39 -0.87 2.99
CA SER A 10 10.43 0.58 2.72
C SER A 10 10.29 0.92 1.23
N LEU A 11 10.85 0.09 0.35
CA LEU A 11 10.79 0.32 -1.09
C LEU A 11 9.42 -0.02 -1.67
N ASP A 12 8.76 -1.06 -1.18
CA ASP A 12 7.40 -1.40 -1.64
C ASP A 12 6.39 -0.33 -1.20
N VAL A 13 6.47 0.18 0.03
CA VAL A 13 5.59 1.27 0.44
C VAL A 13 5.89 2.55 -0.33
N LEU A 14 7.17 2.82 -0.68
CA LEU A 14 7.51 3.93 -1.58
C LEU A 14 6.91 3.74 -2.99
N PHE A 15 7.00 2.54 -3.57
CA PHE A 15 6.40 2.26 -4.87
C PHE A 15 4.88 2.39 -4.83
N ASP A 16 4.26 1.96 -3.74
CA ASP A 16 2.82 2.08 -3.52
C ASP A 16 2.38 3.54 -3.33
N PHE A 17 3.24 4.35 -2.72
CA PHE A 17 3.04 5.79 -2.63
C PHE A 17 3.14 6.47 -4.00
N LEU A 18 4.23 6.21 -4.72
CA LEU A 18 4.45 6.77 -6.05
C LEU A 18 3.39 6.32 -7.05
N SER A 19 2.90 5.09 -6.95
CA SER A 19 1.87 4.57 -7.86
C SER A 19 0.55 5.34 -7.80
N ARG A 20 0.27 6.05 -6.71
CA ARG A 20 -0.88 6.96 -6.59
C ARG A 20 -0.62 8.37 -7.15
N LYS A 21 0.64 8.73 -7.34
CA LYS A 21 1.08 10.03 -7.91
C LYS A 21 1.28 9.96 -9.42
N LEU A 22 1.46 8.76 -9.97
CA LEU A 22 1.66 8.52 -11.39
C LEU A 22 0.36 8.64 -12.18
N SER A 23 0.43 9.36 -13.29
CA SER A 23 -0.63 9.43 -14.30
C SER A 23 -0.51 8.29 -15.32
N PRO A 24 -1.57 8.00 -16.09
CA PRO A 24 -1.47 7.05 -17.21
C PRO A 24 -0.38 7.41 -18.24
N SER A 25 -0.16 8.71 -18.51
CA SER A 25 0.91 9.16 -19.41
C SER A 25 2.30 8.86 -18.87
N ASP A 26 2.50 9.02 -17.56
CA ASP A 26 3.78 8.68 -16.92
C ASP A 26 4.06 7.20 -17.08
N MET A 27 3.04 6.37 -16.89
CA MET A 27 3.17 4.92 -16.91
C MET A 27 3.53 4.35 -18.28
N SER A 28 3.10 4.99 -19.36
CA SER A 28 3.52 4.64 -20.73
C SER A 28 5.03 4.83 -20.92
N ILE A 29 5.56 5.96 -20.45
CA ILE A 29 6.99 6.29 -20.52
C ILE A 29 7.76 5.32 -19.61
N PHE A 30 7.25 5.07 -18.40
CA PHE A 30 7.78 4.08 -17.46
C PHE A 30 7.91 2.69 -18.07
N CYS A 31 6.88 2.17 -18.71
CA CYS A 31 6.95 0.84 -19.32
C CYS A 31 7.97 0.78 -20.46
N THR A 32 8.09 1.86 -21.23
CA THR A 32 9.11 2.00 -22.28
C THR A 32 10.53 1.94 -21.68
N HIS A 33 10.78 2.65 -20.59
CA HIS A 33 12.10 2.71 -19.94
C HIS A 33 12.43 1.47 -19.09
N LEU A 34 11.47 0.95 -18.33
CA LEU A 34 11.68 -0.14 -17.36
C LEU A 34 11.49 -1.53 -17.97
N LEU A 35 10.47 -1.71 -18.80
CA LEU A 35 10.12 -3.03 -19.32
C LEU A 35 10.64 -3.24 -20.75
N ARG A 36 11.11 -2.18 -21.42
CA ARG A 36 11.37 -2.17 -22.87
C ARG A 36 10.14 -2.62 -23.68
N GLU A 37 8.95 -2.47 -23.08
CA GLU A 37 7.66 -2.82 -23.66
C GLU A 37 6.94 -1.51 -23.96
N THR A 38 6.42 -1.38 -25.18
CA THR A 38 5.76 -0.15 -25.65
C THR A 38 4.28 -0.11 -25.32
N GLN A 39 3.69 -1.19 -24.78
CA GLN A 39 2.28 -1.27 -24.47
C GLN A 39 2.04 -1.85 -23.09
N MET A 40 1.35 -1.08 -22.25
CA MET A 40 0.66 -1.62 -21.08
C MET A 40 -0.56 -2.40 -21.56
N ALA A 41 -0.67 -3.67 -21.18
CA ALA A 41 -1.93 -4.38 -21.36
C ALA A 41 -2.99 -3.71 -20.47
N GLU A 42 -3.98 -3.04 -21.07
CA GLU A 42 -5.14 -2.54 -20.34
C GLU A 42 -5.93 -3.74 -19.79
N THR A 43 -5.83 -3.96 -18.48
CA THR A 43 -6.65 -4.95 -17.78
C THR A 43 -7.88 -4.29 -17.17
N SER A 44 -8.93 -5.06 -16.89
CA SER A 44 -10.09 -4.56 -16.11
C SER A 44 -9.66 -3.97 -14.77
N ARG A 45 -8.63 -4.55 -14.14
CA ARG A 45 -7.98 -4.07 -12.92
C ARG A 45 -7.32 -2.69 -13.12
N SER A 46 -6.69 -2.44 -14.27
CA SER A 46 -6.12 -1.14 -14.62
C SER A 46 -7.16 -0.02 -14.71
N ARG A 47 -8.40 -0.35 -15.06
CA ARG A 47 -9.48 0.66 -15.17
C ARG A 47 -10.13 0.97 -13.83
N THR A 48 -10.22 -0.03 -12.94
CA THR A 48 -10.88 0.13 -11.63
C THR A 48 -9.92 0.57 -10.53
N ASN A 49 -8.65 0.18 -10.61
CA ASN A 49 -7.60 0.57 -9.69
C ASN A 49 -6.25 0.77 -10.44
N PRO A 50 -6.04 1.96 -11.03
CA PRO A 50 -4.81 2.27 -11.74
C PRO A 50 -3.57 2.20 -10.84
N SER A 51 -3.63 2.69 -9.59
CA SER A 51 -2.49 2.71 -8.67
C SER A 51 -1.99 1.32 -8.30
N ASP A 52 -2.89 0.33 -8.13
CA ASP A 52 -2.48 -1.06 -7.93
C ASP A 52 -1.74 -1.64 -9.15
N THR A 53 -2.23 -1.33 -10.34
CA THR A 53 -1.59 -1.77 -11.59
C THR A 53 -0.19 -1.18 -11.73
N TYR A 54 -0.05 0.11 -11.43
CA TYR A 54 1.23 0.81 -11.50
C TYR A 54 2.22 0.30 -10.44
N PHE A 55 1.75 0.04 -9.22
CA PHE A 55 2.55 -0.61 -8.19
C PHE A 55 3.07 -1.97 -8.68
N ARG A 56 2.20 -2.83 -9.24
CA ARG A 56 2.59 -4.16 -9.71
C ARG A 56 3.66 -4.10 -10.81
N ILE A 57 3.63 -3.10 -11.67
CA ILE A 57 4.67 -2.86 -12.68
C ILE A 57 6.02 -2.54 -12.01
N LEU A 58 6.04 -1.59 -11.06
CA LEU A 58 7.24 -1.24 -10.30
C LEU A 58 7.78 -2.43 -9.50
N TYR A 59 6.89 -3.18 -8.85
CA TYR A 59 7.22 -4.39 -8.08
C TYR A 59 7.84 -5.47 -8.98
N ASN A 60 7.24 -5.73 -10.15
CA ASN A 60 7.74 -6.72 -11.10
C ASN A 60 9.10 -6.31 -11.67
N TRP A 61 9.29 -5.03 -11.99
CA TRP A 61 10.59 -4.50 -12.39
C TRP A 61 11.63 -4.76 -11.29
N ARG A 62 11.31 -4.45 -10.03
CA ARG A 62 12.20 -4.73 -8.90
C ARG A 62 12.56 -6.19 -8.74
N CYS A 63 11.60 -7.08 -8.96
CA CYS A 63 11.85 -8.52 -8.91
C CYS A 63 12.75 -9.00 -10.06
N LYS A 64 12.67 -8.37 -11.24
CA LYS A 64 13.49 -8.71 -12.42
C LYS A 64 14.91 -8.17 -12.31
N GLU A 65 15.10 -7.02 -11.67
CA GLU A 65 16.40 -6.33 -11.55
C GLU A 65 16.82 -6.13 -10.07
N PRO A 66 16.97 -7.18 -9.25
CA PRO A 66 17.18 -7.03 -7.81
C PRO A 66 18.50 -6.34 -7.41
N SER A 67 19.46 -6.24 -8.32
CA SER A 67 20.82 -5.75 -8.06
C SER A 67 21.01 -4.25 -8.28
N ILE A 68 20.02 -3.54 -8.82
CA ILE A 68 20.15 -2.10 -9.12
C ILE A 68 19.69 -1.23 -7.95
N ASP A 69 20.19 0.01 -7.91
CA ASP A 69 19.58 1.05 -7.09
C ASP A 69 18.31 1.57 -7.78
N HIS A 70 17.17 1.10 -7.29
CA HIS A 70 15.88 1.43 -7.88
C HIS A 70 15.51 2.90 -7.67
N LYS A 71 15.94 3.53 -6.57
CA LYS A 71 15.63 4.94 -6.33
C LYS A 71 16.43 5.82 -7.28
N ASP A 72 17.71 5.51 -7.46
CA ASP A 72 18.54 6.24 -8.42
C ASP A 72 18.02 6.06 -9.84
N LYS A 73 17.61 4.84 -10.21
CA LYS A 73 17.06 4.60 -11.54
C LYS A 73 15.72 5.32 -11.77
N LEU A 74 14.86 5.36 -10.75
CA LEU A 74 13.63 6.16 -10.80
C LEU A 74 13.94 7.66 -10.95
N ARG A 75 14.96 8.18 -10.25
CA ARG A 75 15.39 9.58 -10.40
C ARG A 75 15.80 9.90 -11.83
N GLU A 76 16.59 9.05 -12.47
CA GLU A 76 16.98 9.22 -13.88
C GLU A 76 15.75 9.27 -14.81
N ILE A 77 14.79 8.37 -14.60
CA ILE A 77 13.56 8.30 -15.41
C ILE A 77 12.71 9.55 -15.21
N PHE A 78 12.44 9.93 -13.96
CA PHE A 78 11.67 11.13 -13.66
C PHE A 78 12.35 12.40 -14.17
N SER A 79 13.68 12.46 -14.14
CA SER A 79 14.44 13.57 -14.71
C SER A 79 14.28 13.64 -16.23
N ALA A 80 14.33 12.50 -16.93
CA ALA A 80 14.10 12.43 -18.38
C ALA A 80 12.66 12.78 -18.77
N MET A 81 11.70 12.60 -17.86
CA MET A 81 10.29 12.97 -18.02
C MET A 81 9.99 14.42 -17.61
N GLU A 82 10.99 15.18 -17.16
CA GLU A 82 10.81 16.53 -16.60
C GLU A 82 9.84 16.56 -15.39
N ARG A 83 9.74 15.45 -14.65
CA ARG A 83 8.86 15.27 -13.49
C ARG A 83 9.61 15.51 -12.18
N GLN A 84 10.09 16.73 -11.99
CA GLN A 84 10.77 17.13 -10.75
C GLN A 84 9.88 16.95 -9.52
N ASP A 85 8.56 17.16 -9.67
CA ASP A 85 7.57 16.94 -8.61
C ASP A 85 7.58 15.49 -8.08
N LEU A 86 7.75 14.49 -8.96
CA LEU A 86 7.85 13.08 -8.54
C LEU A 86 9.19 12.75 -7.88
N ILE A 87 10.27 13.44 -8.28
CA ILE A 87 11.57 13.33 -7.62
C ILE A 87 11.44 13.87 -6.19
N ASP A 88 10.85 15.05 -6.03
CA ASP A 88 10.66 15.69 -4.72
C ASP A 88 9.76 14.83 -3.80
N GLU A 89 8.66 14.28 -4.34
CA GLU A 89 7.79 13.33 -3.63
C GLU A 89 8.54 12.05 -3.22
N MET A 90 9.39 11.50 -4.10
CA MET A 90 10.19 10.30 -3.81
C MET A 90 11.26 10.55 -2.73
N GLU A 91 11.96 11.69 -2.79
CA GLU A 91 13.02 12.05 -1.86
C GLU A 91 12.48 12.51 -0.51
N GLY A 92 11.32 13.18 -0.51
CA GLY A 92 10.62 13.59 0.69
C GLY A 92 9.91 12.45 1.42
N PHE A 93 9.64 11.32 0.75
CA PHE A 93 8.84 10.23 1.30
C PHE A 93 9.42 9.60 2.59
N SER A 94 8.58 9.54 3.62
CA SER A 94 8.81 8.81 4.85
C SER A 94 7.48 8.26 5.37
N VAL A 95 7.49 7.01 5.82
CA VAL A 95 6.33 6.37 6.48
C VAL A 95 5.90 7.10 7.76
N GLU A 96 6.84 7.79 8.43
CA GLU A 96 6.59 8.53 9.67
C GLU A 96 5.72 9.78 9.47
N GLN A 97 5.49 10.21 8.23
CA GLN A 97 4.57 11.29 7.89
C GLN A 97 3.11 10.89 8.09
N PHE A 98 2.81 9.59 8.01
CA PHE A 98 1.44 9.07 7.95
C PHE A 98 0.95 8.65 9.33
N VAL A 99 1.00 9.57 10.29
CA VAL A 99 0.43 9.37 11.62
C VAL A 99 -0.96 10.00 11.67
N TYR A 100 -1.98 9.20 11.95
CA TYR A 100 -3.33 9.72 12.12
C TYR A 100 -3.44 10.45 13.46
N THR A 101 -3.70 11.75 13.40
CA THR A 101 -3.78 12.64 14.59
C THR A 101 -5.21 12.88 15.07
N GLY A 102 -6.21 12.31 14.39
CA GLY A 102 -7.61 12.37 14.82
C GLY A 102 -7.89 11.52 16.05
N LEU A 103 -9.14 11.54 16.50
CA LEU A 103 -9.57 10.74 17.65
C LEU A 103 -9.42 9.25 17.34
N ILE A 104 -8.77 8.51 18.24
CA ILE A 104 -8.76 7.05 18.26
C ILE A 104 -9.13 6.60 19.67
N VAL A 105 -10.14 5.73 19.79
CA VAL A 105 -10.55 5.16 21.08
C VAL A 105 -9.55 4.07 21.47
N GLY A 106 -8.85 4.25 22.58
CA GLY A 106 -7.85 3.29 23.07
C GLY A 106 -6.72 3.04 22.06
N PRO A 107 -5.92 4.05 21.66
CA PRO A 107 -4.95 3.94 20.56
C PRO A 107 -3.91 2.83 20.76
N GLU A 108 -3.56 2.52 22.02
CA GLU A 108 -2.61 1.47 22.39
C GLU A 108 -3.23 0.08 22.48
N GLU A 109 -4.57 -0.04 22.41
CA GLU A 109 -5.24 -1.34 22.44
C GLU A 109 -4.94 -2.13 21.16
N SER A 110 -4.89 -3.46 21.29
CA SER A 110 -4.69 -4.32 20.13
C SER A 110 -5.96 -4.39 19.29
N ILE A 111 -5.81 -4.29 17.97
CA ILE A 111 -6.93 -4.49 17.04
C ILE A 111 -7.28 -5.97 16.96
N ASP A 112 -8.56 -6.34 17.07
CA ASP A 112 -8.97 -7.75 17.10
C ASP A 112 -9.53 -8.26 15.76
N THR A 113 -9.85 -9.55 15.70
CA THR A 113 -10.42 -10.17 14.49
C THR A 113 -11.85 -9.72 14.21
N VAL A 114 -12.58 -9.27 15.22
CA VAL A 114 -13.95 -8.75 15.10
C VAL A 114 -13.93 -7.38 14.44
N ASP A 115 -12.88 -6.59 14.66
CA ASP A 115 -12.63 -5.33 13.96
C ASP A 115 -12.39 -5.56 12.47
N PHE A 116 -11.56 -6.54 12.11
CA PHE A 116 -11.32 -6.89 10.71
C PHE A 116 -12.58 -7.35 9.99
N MET A 117 -13.41 -8.18 10.63
CA MET A 117 -14.69 -8.62 10.03
C MET A 117 -15.62 -7.43 9.75
N ALA A 118 -15.62 -6.43 10.63
CA ALA A 118 -16.49 -5.26 10.50
C ALA A 118 -16.10 -4.32 9.35
N ILE A 119 -14.81 -4.29 9.00
CA ILE A 119 -14.28 -3.34 8.00
C ILE A 119 -13.88 -3.99 6.68
N ALA A 120 -13.79 -5.32 6.59
CA ALA A 120 -13.34 -6.01 5.38
C ALA A 120 -14.16 -5.65 4.13
N SER A 121 -15.46 -5.40 4.25
CA SER A 121 -16.30 -4.98 3.12
C SER A 121 -16.19 -3.49 2.78
N ARG A 122 -15.55 -2.68 3.62
CA ARG A 122 -15.44 -1.22 3.47
C ARG A 122 -14.14 -0.78 2.83
N LEU A 123 -13.06 -1.56 2.95
CA LEU A 123 -11.77 -1.23 2.33
C LEU A 123 -11.82 -1.26 0.79
N GLY A 124 -12.69 -2.10 0.21
CA GLY A 124 -12.88 -2.17 -1.23
C GLY A 124 -11.56 -2.40 -1.98
N ALA A 125 -11.42 -1.83 -3.19
CA ALA A 125 -10.24 -2.03 -4.02
C ALA A 125 -8.96 -1.34 -3.51
N MET A 126 -9.06 -0.42 -2.54
CA MET A 126 -7.92 0.33 -1.98
C MET A 126 -7.21 -0.42 -0.84
N TYR A 127 -7.72 -1.60 -0.45
CA TYR A 127 -7.16 -2.38 0.65
C TYR A 127 -5.67 -2.69 0.52
N TYR A 128 -5.16 -2.80 -0.72
CA TYR A 128 -3.75 -3.06 -1.00
C TYR A 128 -2.82 -2.04 -0.33
N HIS A 129 -3.21 -0.75 -0.35
CA HIS A 129 -2.43 0.33 0.25
C HIS A 129 -2.32 0.13 1.76
N VAL A 130 -3.43 -0.22 2.43
CA VAL A 130 -3.46 -0.51 3.86
C VAL A 130 -2.56 -1.69 4.19
N VAL A 131 -2.71 -2.81 3.47
CA VAL A 131 -2.00 -4.04 3.84
C VAL A 131 -0.52 -3.97 3.51
N ARG A 132 -0.11 -3.30 2.41
CA ARG A 132 1.29 -3.03 2.08
C ARG A 132 1.95 -2.09 3.08
N PHE A 133 1.24 -1.03 3.51
CA PHE A 133 1.73 -0.14 4.56
C PHE A 133 1.95 -0.89 5.88
N LEU A 134 1.03 -1.81 6.22
CA LEU A 134 1.17 -2.73 7.35
C LEU A 134 2.20 -3.84 7.12
N GLY A 135 2.81 -3.91 5.94
CA GLY A 135 3.98 -4.72 5.66
C GLY A 135 3.71 -6.12 5.14
N ILE A 136 2.53 -6.38 4.58
CA ILE A 136 2.31 -7.60 3.81
C ILE A 136 3.08 -7.48 2.47
N GLU A 137 3.81 -8.53 2.10
CA GLU A 137 4.52 -8.58 0.81
C GLU A 137 3.55 -8.84 -0.35
N GLN A 138 3.85 -8.30 -1.54
CA GLN A 138 3.00 -8.47 -2.71
C GLN A 138 2.76 -9.95 -3.08
N ARG A 139 3.77 -10.82 -2.96
CA ARG A 139 3.60 -12.27 -3.23
C ARG A 139 2.55 -12.91 -2.32
N THR A 140 2.48 -12.47 -1.07
CA THR A 140 1.48 -12.97 -0.12
C THR A 140 0.08 -12.47 -0.50
N ILE A 141 -0.04 -11.23 -0.96
CA ILE A 141 -1.31 -10.70 -1.50
C ILE A 141 -1.73 -11.52 -2.73
N ASP A 142 -0.81 -11.76 -3.67
CA ASP A 142 -1.08 -12.52 -4.90
C ASP A 142 -1.55 -13.95 -4.59
N GLN A 143 -0.94 -14.60 -3.60
CA GLN A 143 -1.36 -15.92 -3.16
C GLN A 143 -2.79 -15.89 -2.56
N ILE A 144 -3.10 -14.91 -1.73
CA ILE A 144 -4.44 -14.73 -1.15
C ILE A 144 -5.47 -14.44 -2.25
N GLU A 145 -5.14 -13.62 -3.25
CA GLU A 145 -6.02 -13.38 -4.39
C GLU A 145 -6.31 -14.66 -5.19
N ALA A 146 -5.34 -15.57 -5.30
CA ALA A 146 -5.49 -16.85 -5.98
C ALA A 146 -6.32 -17.86 -5.15
N ASP A 147 -6.16 -17.84 -3.83
CA ASP A 147 -6.80 -18.81 -2.92
C ASP A 147 -8.26 -18.46 -2.58
N TYR A 148 -8.65 -17.19 -2.70
CA TYR A 148 -9.97 -16.70 -2.29
C TYR A 148 -10.67 -15.92 -3.41
N THR A 149 -11.91 -16.28 -3.71
CA THR A 149 -12.67 -15.69 -4.82
C THR A 149 -13.27 -14.33 -4.49
N SER A 150 -13.71 -14.10 -3.26
CA SER A 150 -14.38 -12.84 -2.89
C SER A 150 -13.39 -11.80 -2.36
N MET A 151 -13.52 -10.55 -2.81
CA MET A 151 -12.68 -9.45 -2.33
C MET A 151 -12.78 -9.27 -0.81
N LYS A 152 -13.97 -9.47 -0.23
CA LYS A 152 -14.17 -9.42 1.23
C LYS A 152 -13.32 -10.46 1.95
N GLU A 153 -13.29 -11.71 1.46
CA GLU A 153 -12.46 -12.77 2.05
C GLU A 153 -10.97 -12.48 1.83
N GLN A 154 -10.56 -12.04 0.64
CA GLN A 154 -9.18 -11.66 0.35
C GLN A 154 -8.69 -10.60 1.36
N ILE A 155 -9.48 -9.54 1.56
CA ILE A 155 -9.19 -8.46 2.53
C ILE A 155 -9.06 -9.04 3.94
N TYR A 156 -10.03 -9.84 4.38
CA TYR A 156 -10.02 -10.42 5.71
C TYR A 156 -8.79 -11.32 5.94
N GLN A 157 -8.42 -12.13 4.94
CA GLN A 157 -7.26 -13.02 5.02
C GLN A 157 -5.92 -12.25 5.03
N CYS A 158 -5.83 -11.12 4.32
CA CYS A 158 -4.69 -10.22 4.42
C CYS A 158 -4.56 -9.66 5.85
N LEU A 159 -5.66 -9.19 6.44
CA LEU A 159 -5.68 -8.64 7.79
C LEU A 159 -5.34 -9.69 8.86
N LEU A 160 -5.85 -10.92 8.73
CA LEU A 160 -5.46 -12.04 9.60
C LEU A 160 -3.97 -12.37 9.47
N THR A 161 -3.43 -12.30 8.26
CA THR A 161 -2.00 -12.53 8.03
C THR A 161 -1.16 -11.46 8.71
N ILE A 162 -1.55 -10.19 8.61
CA ILE A 162 -0.89 -9.09 9.34
C ILE A 162 -0.94 -9.32 10.85
N LYS A 163 -2.10 -9.70 11.42
CA LYS A 163 -2.24 -9.98 12.87
C LYS A 163 -1.33 -11.11 13.33
N ARG A 164 -1.12 -12.15 12.50
CA ARG A 164 -0.15 -13.23 12.78
C ARG A 164 1.29 -12.74 12.73
N MET A 165 1.64 -11.92 11.74
CA MET A 165 2.99 -11.35 11.59
C MET A 165 3.30 -10.28 12.65
N LYS A 166 2.28 -9.56 13.12
CA LYS A 166 2.36 -8.46 14.09
C LYS A 166 1.31 -8.63 15.20
N PRO A 167 1.54 -9.54 16.17
CA PRO A 167 0.59 -9.77 17.26
C PRO A 167 0.27 -8.51 18.09
N GLY A 168 1.25 -7.59 18.19
CA GLY A 168 1.13 -6.30 18.88
C GLY A 168 0.60 -5.15 18.01
N LEU A 169 -0.07 -5.43 16.88
CA LEU A 169 -0.69 -4.38 16.06
C LEU A 169 -1.73 -3.61 16.89
N THR A 170 -1.46 -2.32 17.12
CA THR A 170 -2.35 -1.43 17.88
C THR A 170 -3.39 -0.78 16.99
N ARG A 171 -4.44 -0.22 17.59
CA ARG A 171 -5.43 0.61 16.90
C ARG A 171 -4.78 1.82 16.23
N GLN A 172 -3.79 2.47 16.86
CA GLN A 172 -3.02 3.56 16.25
C GLN A 172 -2.34 3.10 14.95
N ASN A 173 -1.57 2.01 14.99
CA ASN A 173 -0.87 1.53 13.79
C ASN A 173 -1.83 1.17 12.66
N PHE A 174 -3.02 0.67 12.99
CA PHE A 174 -4.03 0.38 11.99
C PHE A 174 -4.66 1.65 11.41
N CYS A 175 -4.98 2.64 12.24
CA CYS A 175 -5.49 3.93 11.80
C CYS A 175 -4.47 4.73 10.97
N ASP A 176 -3.17 4.64 11.27
CA ASP A 176 -2.10 5.20 10.45
C ASP A 176 -2.12 4.62 9.02
N ALA A 177 -2.29 3.30 8.91
CA ALA A 177 -2.40 2.61 7.61
C ALA A 177 -3.68 2.97 6.85
N LEU A 178 -4.81 3.12 7.56
CA LEU A 178 -6.06 3.59 6.96
C LEU A 178 -5.94 5.04 6.49
N TYR A 179 -5.27 5.89 7.26
CA TYR A 179 -5.01 7.29 6.91
C TYR A 179 -4.12 7.39 5.67
N TYR A 180 -3.04 6.61 5.62
CA TYR A 180 -2.17 6.48 4.44
C TYR A 180 -2.96 6.13 3.16
N ALA A 181 -3.96 5.25 3.29
CA ALA A 181 -4.83 4.79 2.22
C ALA A 181 -6.10 5.63 2.03
N GLU A 182 -6.21 6.80 2.69
CA GLU A 182 -7.34 7.73 2.58
C GLU A 182 -8.70 7.16 3.04
N HIS A 183 -8.70 6.17 3.92
CA HIS A 183 -9.89 5.51 4.49
C HIS A 183 -10.37 6.14 5.80
N ALA A 184 -10.63 7.46 5.80
CA ALA A 184 -11.14 8.16 6.99
C ALA A 184 -12.52 7.63 7.45
N ASP A 185 -13.36 7.21 6.50
CA ASP A 185 -14.69 6.62 6.75
C ASP A 185 -14.63 5.30 7.55
N VAL A 186 -13.58 4.51 7.30
CA VAL A 186 -13.33 3.25 8.00
C VAL A 186 -12.85 3.53 9.43
N ILE A 187 -12.03 4.56 9.63
CA ILE A 187 -11.59 4.99 10.96
C ILE A 187 -12.80 5.42 11.82
N GLU A 188 -13.73 6.18 11.26
CA GLU A 188 -14.98 6.58 11.95
C GLU A 188 -15.85 5.39 12.33
N THR A 189 -15.94 4.40 11.44
CA THR A 189 -16.68 3.15 11.69
C THR A 189 -16.09 2.39 12.87
N LEU A 190 -14.76 2.23 12.91
CA LEU A 190 -14.07 1.54 14.00
C LEU A 190 -14.21 2.30 15.32
N ASN A 191 -14.00 3.61 15.32
CA ASN A 191 -14.18 4.43 16.51
C ASN A 191 -15.58 4.35 17.11
N SER A 192 -16.62 4.35 16.26
CA SER A 192 -18.01 4.21 16.71
C SER A 192 -18.23 2.87 17.41
N LYS A 193 -17.63 1.80 16.88
CA LYS A 193 -17.70 0.46 17.47
C LYS A 193 -16.93 0.38 18.79
N TRP A 194 -15.72 0.93 18.85
CA TRP A 194 -14.89 0.92 20.06
C TRP A 194 -15.48 1.76 21.20
N LYS A 195 -16.23 2.83 20.91
CA LYS A 195 -16.97 3.59 21.93
C LYS A 195 -18.12 2.82 22.56
N GLY A 196 -18.72 1.88 21.82
CA GLY A 196 -19.87 1.09 22.24
C GLY A 196 -19.51 -0.27 22.84
N SER A 197 -18.22 -0.59 22.95
CA SER A 197 -17.68 -1.83 23.54
C SER A 197 -17.27 -1.59 24.98
#